data_AF-A0A948Z5Q3-F1
#
_entry.id   AF-A0A948Z5Q3-F1
#
_cell.length_a   1.000
_cell.length_b   1.000
_cell.length_c   1.000
_cell.angle_alpha   90.00
_cell.angle_beta   90.00
_cell.angle_gamma   90.00
#
_symmetry.space_group_name_H-M   'P 1'
#
loop_
_entity.id
_entity.type
_entity.pdbx_description
1 polymer ?
#
loop_
_entity_poly.entity_id
_entity_poly.type
_entity_poly.pdbx_seq_one_letter_code
_entity_poly.pdbx_strand_id
1 'polypeptide(L)' 'KDVWDVYPFNSGYFMCIRLKRVNAEKLRLHLLEKYGVGLISIGESNLRIAFSCLEEEDIPELFDIILKGIEDIKA' A
#
# COMPACT_ATOMS: atom_id res chain seq x y z
N LYS A 1 12.03 -7.35 2.88
CA LYS A 1 11.69 -7.15 4.32
C LYS A 1 10.29 -7.70 4.56
N ASP A 2 10.06 -8.42 5.66
CA ASP A 2 8.74 -9.00 5.96
C ASP A 2 7.81 -7.97 6.62
N VAL A 3 7.04 -7.25 5.81
CA VAL A 3 6.23 -6.10 6.23
C VAL A 3 4.73 -6.21 5.89
N TRP A 4 4.38 -6.99 4.87
CA TRP A 4 3.00 -7.31 4.49
C TRP A 4 2.91 -8.71 3.88
N ASP A 5 1.70 -9.27 3.87
CA ASP A 5 1.33 -10.42 3.04
C ASP A 5 0.47 -9.96 1.87
N VAL A 6 0.53 -10.67 0.74
CA VAL A 6 -0.30 -10.38 -0.44
C VAL A 6 -1.50 -11.32 -0.45
N TYR A 7 -2.70 -10.79 -0.63
CA TYR A 7 -3.88 -11.62 -0.87
C TYR A 7 -3.87 -12.16 -2.31
N PRO A 8 -4.34 -13.40 -2.55
CA PRO A 8 -4.45 -13.91 -3.91
C PRO A 8 -5.29 -12.98 -4.80
N PHE A 9 -4.77 -12.64 -5.97
CA PHE A 9 -5.45 -11.84 -6.99
C PHE A 9 -5.06 -12.40 -8.37
N ASN A 10 -6.00 -12.37 -9.32
CA ASN A 10 -5.79 -12.90 -10.67
C ASN A 10 -6.66 -12.22 -11.74
N SER A 11 -7.48 -11.24 -11.35
CA SER A 11 -8.47 -10.59 -12.20
C SER A 11 -8.94 -9.28 -11.56
N GLY A 12 -9.55 -8.41 -12.36
CA GLY A 12 -10.06 -7.11 -11.92
C GLY A 12 -8.98 -6.03 -11.87
N TYR A 13 -9.28 -4.95 -11.15
CA TYR A 13 -8.50 -3.70 -11.13
C TYR A 13 -7.75 -3.45 -9.82
N PHE A 14 -7.90 -4.36 -8.85
CA PHE A 14 -7.42 -4.17 -7.50
C PHE A 14 -6.67 -5.39 -6.99
N MET A 15 -5.70 -5.13 -6.12
CA MET A 15 -5.10 -6.14 -5.26
C MET A 15 -5.04 -5.62 -3.82
N CYS A 16 -4.94 -6.54 -2.86
CA CYS A 16 -4.91 -6.20 -1.44
C CYS A 16 -3.65 -6.74 -0.79
N ILE A 17 -3.07 -5.94 0.11
CA ILE A 17 -2.00 -6.37 1.00
C ILE A 17 -2.46 -6.28 2.46
N ARG A 18 -2.02 -7.23 3.27
CA ARG A 18 -2.21 -7.24 4.72
C ARG A 18 -0.94 -6.77 5.41
N LEU A 19 -0.95 -5.58 5.97
CA LEU A 19 0.12 -4.98 6.74
C LEU A 19 0.32 -5.76 8.05
N LYS A 20 1.57 -6.08 8.38
CA LYS A 20 1.90 -6.87 9.58
C LYS A 20 2.18 -6.02 10.82
N ARG A 21 2.63 -4.78 10.62
CA ARG A 21 3.31 -4.01 11.68
C ARG A 21 2.77 -2.60 11.91
N VAL A 22 1.93 -2.09 11.02
CA VAL A 22 1.41 -0.72 11.10
C VAL A 22 -0.08 -0.71 10.79
N ASN A 23 -0.79 0.27 11.35
CA ASN A 23 -2.20 0.50 11.06
C ASN A 23 -2.37 1.05 9.63
N ALA A 24 -3.30 0.47 8.88
CA ALA A 24 -3.54 0.78 7.47
C ALA A 24 -4.02 2.22 7.23
N GLU A 25 -4.85 2.76 8.11
CA GLU A 25 -5.32 4.15 7.97
C GLU A 25 -4.21 5.15 8.26
N LYS A 26 -3.38 4.88 9.28
CA LYS A 26 -2.20 5.70 9.57
C LYS A 26 -1.23 5.71 8.38
N LEU A 27 -0.98 4.54 7.78
CA LEU A 27 -0.14 4.46 6.58
C LEU A 27 -0.76 5.20 5.40
N ARG A 28 -2.07 5.02 5.14
CA ARG A 28 -2.78 5.67 4.05
C ARG A 28 -2.67 7.19 4.11
N LEU A 29 -2.90 7.77 5.29
CA LEU A 29 -2.78 9.22 5.49
C LEU A 29 -1.34 9.71 5.26
N HIS A 30 -0.35 9.01 5.84
CA HIS A 30 1.06 9.35 5.65
C HIS A 30 1.50 9.31 4.18
N LEU A 31 1.07 8.27 3.45
CA LEU A 31 1.36 8.14 2.01
C LEU A 31 0.74 9.27 1.20
N LEU A 32 -0.48 9.65 1.53
CA LEU A 32 -1.17 10.76 0.87
C LEU A 32 -0.48 12.10 1.14
N GLU A 33 -0.14 12.39 2.39
CA GLU A 33 0.43 13.68 2.79
C GLU A 33 1.89 13.85 2.36
N LYS A 34 2.72 12.81 2.51
CA LYS A 34 4.18 12.92 2.28
C LYS A 34 4.60 12.55 0.86
N TYR A 35 3.86 11.67 0.21
CA TYR A 35 4.22 11.13 -1.11
C TYR A 35 3.18 11.40 -2.19
N GLY A 36 2.04 12.00 -1.85
CA GLY A 36 0.95 12.24 -2.81
C GLY A 36 0.27 10.95 -3.30
N VAL A 37 0.48 9.83 -2.60
CA VAL A 37 -0.03 8.51 -3.02
C VAL A 37 -1.35 8.22 -2.33
N GLY A 38 -2.42 8.15 -3.14
CA GLY A 38 -3.77 7.82 -2.70
C GLY A 38 -4.04 6.31 -2.75
N LEU A 39 -4.23 5.68 -1.59
CA LEU A 39 -4.63 4.27 -1.45
C LEU A 39 -5.89 4.16 -0.59
N ILE A 40 -6.46 2.96 -0.49
CA ILE A 40 -7.68 2.71 0.26
C ILE A 40 -7.38 1.76 1.42
N SER A 41 -7.59 2.21 2.65
CA SER A 41 -7.52 1.37 3.85
C SER A 41 -8.81 0.56 3.98
N ILE A 42 -8.71 -0.71 4.37
CA ILE A 42 -9.84 -1.60 4.64
C ILE A 42 -9.63 -2.23 6.02
N GLY A 43 -10.30 -1.67 7.02
CA GLY A 43 -10.07 -2.03 8.41
C GLY A 43 -8.66 -1.67 8.89
N GLU A 44 -8.20 -2.34 9.94
CA GLU A 44 -6.97 -1.93 10.63
C GLU A 44 -5.68 -2.32 9.92
N SER A 45 -5.69 -3.39 9.11
CA SER A 45 -4.47 -4.00 8.58
C SER A 45 -4.45 -4.14 7.07
N ASN A 46 -5.54 -3.87 6.35
CA ASN A 46 -5.58 -4.12 4.91
C ASN A 46 -5.51 -2.83 4.11
N LEU A 47 -4.75 -2.89 3.02
CA LEU A 47 -4.64 -1.81 2.05
C LEU A 47 -5.02 -2.34 0.68
N ARG A 48 -5.95 -1.67 0.01
CA ARG A 48 -6.36 -1.95 -1.37
C ARG A 48 -5.64 -1.01 -2.31
N ILE A 49 -4.97 -1.60 -3.29
CA ILE A 49 -4.21 -0.92 -4.33
C ILE A 49 -4.98 -1.07 -5.65
N ALA A 50 -5.25 0.05 -6.31
CA ALA A 50 -5.87 0.09 -7.62
C ALA A 50 -4.76 0.23 -8.67
N PHE A 51 -4.37 -0.88 -9.30
CA PHE A 51 -3.33 -0.87 -10.33
C PHE A 51 -3.88 -0.48 -11.71
N SER A 52 -5.21 -0.45 -11.90
CA SER A 52 -5.82 -0.10 -13.19
C SER A 52 -5.63 1.35 -13.64
N CYS A 53 -5.20 2.24 -12.74
CA CYS A 53 -4.97 3.65 -13.01
C CYS A 53 -3.47 4.02 -13.04
N LEU A 54 -2.60 3.02 -13.08
CA LEU A 54 -1.15 3.17 -13.12
C LEU A 54 -0.63 2.61 -14.44
N GLU A 55 0.42 3.21 -14.96
CA GLU A 55 1.19 2.58 -16.02
C GLU A 55 2.00 1.41 -15.41
N GLU A 56 2.31 0.39 -16.21
CA GLU A 56 3.01 -0.81 -15.73
C GLU A 56 4.37 -0.47 -15.09
N GLU A 57 5.02 0.56 -15.63
CA GLU A 57 6.33 1.06 -15.20
C GLU A 57 6.28 1.76 -13.83
N ASP A 58 5.12 2.30 -13.42
CA ASP A 58 4.92 3.00 -12.14
C ASP A 58 4.63 2.03 -10.98
N ILE A 59 4.23 0.79 -11.29
CA ILE A 59 3.83 -0.19 -10.29
C ILE A 59 4.98 -0.46 -9.28
N PRO A 60 6.23 -0.72 -9.70
CA PRO A 60 7.34 -0.90 -8.77
C PRO A 60 7.55 0.31 -7.84
N GLU A 61 7.50 1.53 -8.37
CA GLU A 61 7.71 2.76 -7.59
C GLU A 61 6.63 2.92 -6.51
N LEU A 62 5.37 2.61 -6.82
CA LEU A 62 4.30 2.62 -5.83
C LEU A 62 4.61 1.69 -4.65
N PHE A 63 5.07 0.46 -4.89
CA PHE A 63 5.40 -0.47 -3.82
C PHE A 63 6.62 -0.05 -3.01
N ASP A 64 7.61 0.60 -3.64
CA ASP A 64 8.75 1.20 -2.94
C ASP A 64 8.32 2.35 -2.02
N ILE A 65 7.40 3.20 -2.48
CA ILE A 65 6.80 4.26 -1.65
C ILE A 65 6.03 3.67 -0.47
N ILE A 66 5.23 2.63 -0.69
CA ILE A 66 4.50 1.93 0.39
C ILE A 66 5.49 1.37 1.43
N LEU A 67 6.57 0.71 0.98
CA LEU A 67 7.60 0.19 1.87
C LEU A 67 8.27 1.30 2.68
N LYS A 68 8.64 2.40 2.04
CA LYS A 68 9.24 3.55 2.69
C LYS A 68 8.29 4.19 3.72
N GLY A 69 7.01 4.34 3.38
CA GLY A 69 5.99 4.84 4.31
C GLY A 69 5.82 3.93 5.53
N ILE A 70 5.91 2.62 5.37
CA ILE A 70 5.88 1.68 6.53
C ILE A 70 7.12 1.87 7.41
N GLU A 71 8.29 2.11 6.81
CA GLU A 71 9.53 2.31 7.56
C GLU A 71 9.54 3.63 8.32
N ASP A 72 9.03 4.71 7.71
CA ASP A 72 8.86 6.01 8.35
C ASP A 72 7.99 5.96 9.61
N ILE A 73 6.91 5.17 9.58
CA ILE A 73 5.92 5.11 10.66
C ILE A 73 6.38 4.16 11.79
N LYS A 74 7.29 3.23 11.48
CA LYS A 74 7.87 2.30 12.46
C LYS A 74 8.96 2.93 13.32
N ALA A 75 9.64 3.95 12.81
CA ALA A 75 10.64 4.73 13.53
C ALA A 75 9.96 5.57 14.63
#